data_AF-A0A847NZT8-F1
#
_entry.id   AF-A0A847NZT8-F1
#
_cell.length_a   1.000
_cell.length_b   1.000
_cell.length_c   1.000
_cell.angle_alpha   90.00
_cell.angle_beta   90.00
_cell.angle_gamma   90.00
#
_symmetry.space_group_name_H-M   'P 1'
#
loop_
_entity.id
_entity.type
_entity.pdbx_description
1 polymer ?
#
loop_
_entity_poly.entity_id
_entity_poly.type
_entity_poly.pdbx_seq_one_letter_code
_entity_poly.pdbx_strand_id
1 'polypeptide(L)'
;MTDVPIRPIEVTPQQRAYYEKLLPRISAITDYVVPKIPPEEIVGEANRVNALIKEDRTKLERSGIELHYLDSFEERAGAMSWAAADLVTYINMESTAKKEWDALQPEADVVRRKLLKTLKRAFRKNKELSDAVERIKDGKGNLDQVLDFLSMSKLAQENKEMLEKVFADLSLIERSSELHAKLSDILSRMVTDPKKLDQAKVIFYKAWTYLNEALKEVYEAGQYVFDEDDPRHGFYYSDYYVRLGKAGAKAKRNQNSANEALENSKKDTEVVGA
;
A
#
# COMPACT_ATOMS: atom_id res chain seq x y z
N MET A 1 1.46 -1.19 9.82
CA MET A 1 0.66 -1.66 8.67
C MET A 1 0.89 -3.15 8.58
N THR A 2 -0.17 -3.94 8.37
CA THR A 2 -0.05 -5.40 8.25
C THR A 2 0.81 -5.74 7.04
N ASP A 3 1.85 -6.57 7.21
CA ASP A 3 2.77 -7.03 6.15
C ASP A 3 2.10 -7.94 5.10
N VAL A 4 0.77 -7.94 4.98
CA VAL A 4 0.06 -8.76 3.99
C VAL A 4 -0.17 -7.91 2.73
N PRO A 5 0.22 -8.39 1.53
CA PRO A 5 -0.08 -7.69 0.29
C PRO A 5 -1.60 -7.45 0.18
N ILE A 6 -1.98 -6.25 -0.23
CA ILE A 6 -3.37 -5.93 -0.49
C ILE A 6 -3.81 -6.72 -1.72
N ARG A 7 -5.04 -7.26 -1.70
CA ARG A 7 -5.57 -7.99 -2.85
C ARG A 7 -5.54 -7.09 -4.09
N PRO A 8 -4.99 -7.54 -5.24
CA PRO A 8 -5.03 -6.76 -6.47
C PRO A 8 -6.47 -6.42 -6.86
N ILE A 9 -6.67 -5.21 -7.38
CA ILE A 9 -7.95 -4.78 -7.93
C ILE A 9 -7.96 -5.11 -9.41
N GLU A 10 -8.93 -5.93 -9.82
CA GLU A 10 -9.12 -6.28 -11.23
C GLU A 10 -9.78 -5.11 -11.97
N VAL A 11 -9.20 -4.74 -13.11
CA VAL A 11 -9.65 -3.62 -13.93
C VAL A 11 -9.71 -4.01 -15.40
N THR A 12 -10.68 -3.44 -16.12
CA THR A 12 -10.92 -3.74 -17.53
C THR A 12 -10.20 -2.73 -18.45
N PRO A 13 -9.97 -3.08 -19.73
CA PRO A 13 -9.45 -2.13 -20.71
C PRO A 13 -10.33 -0.87 -20.87
N GLN A 14 -11.64 -1.00 -20.69
CA GLN A 14 -12.56 0.14 -20.75
C GLN A 14 -12.35 1.10 -19.59
N GLN A 15 -12.13 0.59 -18.37
CA GLN A 15 -11.84 1.43 -17.20
C GLN A 15 -10.52 2.18 -17.36
N ARG A 16 -9.52 1.55 -17.99
CA ARG A 16 -8.28 2.24 -18.40
C ARG A 16 -8.55 3.37 -19.37
N ALA A 17 -9.36 3.15 -20.40
CA ALA A 17 -9.70 4.19 -21.37
C ALA A 17 -10.40 5.38 -20.70
N TYR A 18 -11.31 5.12 -19.76
CA TYR A 18 -11.95 6.18 -18.96
C TYR A 18 -10.95 6.93 -18.08
N TYR A 19 -10.01 6.22 -17.46
CA TYR A 19 -8.94 6.84 -16.69
C TYR A 19 -8.09 7.77 -17.56
N GLU A 20 -7.58 7.29 -18.70
CA GLU A 20 -6.75 8.08 -19.61
C GLU A 20 -7.50 9.32 -20.12
N LYS A 21 -8.79 9.16 -20.45
CA LYS A 21 -9.67 10.26 -20.86
C LYS A 21 -9.83 11.32 -19.77
N LEU A 22 -10.04 10.90 -18.52
CA LEU A 22 -10.35 11.79 -17.41
C LEU A 22 -9.11 12.30 -16.65
N LEU A 23 -7.94 11.71 -16.90
CA LEU A 23 -6.69 12.04 -16.21
C LEU A 23 -6.35 13.53 -16.23
N PRO A 24 -6.50 14.29 -17.34
CA PRO A 24 -6.24 15.73 -17.32
C PRO A 24 -7.13 16.48 -16.33
N ARG A 25 -8.43 16.13 -16.28
CA ARG A 25 -9.41 16.74 -15.36
C ARG A 25 -9.13 16.35 -13.92
N ILE A 26 -8.89 15.06 -13.66
CA ILE A 26 -8.54 14.55 -12.34
C ILE A 26 -7.25 15.22 -11.83
N SER A 27 -6.22 15.30 -12.66
CA SER A 27 -4.93 15.89 -12.29
C SER A 27 -5.04 17.38 -11.94
N ALA A 28 -5.96 18.10 -12.59
CA ALA A 28 -6.21 19.52 -12.36
C ALA A 28 -6.91 19.83 -11.02
N ILE A 29 -7.50 18.84 -10.34
CA ILE A 29 -8.12 19.02 -9.02
C ILE A 29 -7.04 19.42 -8.01
N THR A 30 -7.19 20.59 -7.39
CA THR A 30 -6.23 21.13 -6.42
C THR A 30 -6.64 20.83 -4.98
N ASP A 31 -7.92 20.98 -4.67
CA ASP A 31 -8.51 20.61 -3.38
C ASP A 31 -9.11 19.20 -3.48
N TYR A 32 -8.48 18.24 -2.79
CA TYR A 32 -8.88 16.84 -2.83
C TYR A 32 -9.03 16.27 -1.43
N VAL A 33 -9.96 15.33 -1.30
CA VAL A 33 -10.26 14.65 -0.05
C VAL A 33 -9.51 13.34 0.02
N VAL A 34 -8.89 13.07 1.17
CA VAL A 34 -8.34 11.75 1.48
C VAL A 34 -9.51 10.83 1.88
N PRO A 35 -9.80 9.76 1.13
CA PRO A 35 -10.87 8.83 1.48
C PRO A 35 -10.55 8.11 2.79
N LYS A 36 -11.57 7.95 3.63
CA LYS A 36 -11.53 7.11 4.84
C LYS A 36 -12.05 5.70 4.60
N ILE A 37 -12.23 5.35 3.32
CA ILE A 37 -12.76 4.07 2.84
C ILE A 37 -11.62 3.35 2.12
N PRO A 38 -11.42 2.03 2.34
CA PRO A 38 -10.44 1.25 1.59
C PRO A 38 -10.66 1.29 0.06
N PRO A 39 -9.60 1.26 -0.76
CA PRO A 39 -9.72 1.32 -2.23
C PRO A 39 -10.67 0.28 -2.82
N GLU A 40 -10.63 -0.96 -2.34
CA GLU A 40 -11.48 -2.06 -2.79
C GLU A 40 -12.97 -1.83 -2.49
N GLU A 41 -13.27 -1.21 -1.35
CA GLU A 41 -14.63 -0.87 -0.95
C GLU A 41 -15.18 0.28 -1.82
N ILE A 42 -14.35 1.26 -2.17
CA ILE A 42 -14.70 2.33 -3.10
C ILE A 42 -15.04 1.76 -4.49
N VAL A 43 -14.24 0.81 -4.99
CA VAL A 43 -14.49 0.17 -6.29
C VAL A 43 -15.79 -0.63 -6.27
N GLY A 44 -16.01 -1.41 -5.20
CA GLY A 44 -17.27 -2.15 -5.01
C GLY A 44 -18.48 -1.21 -4.99
N GLU A 45 -18.37 -0.10 -4.27
CA GLU A 45 -19.41 0.92 -4.17
C GLU A 45 -19.70 1.59 -5.52
N ALA A 46 -18.67 1.96 -6.28
CA ALA A 46 -18.81 2.55 -7.61
C ALA A 46 -19.53 1.61 -8.59
N ASN A 47 -19.17 0.31 -8.58
CA ASN A 47 -19.82 -0.69 -9.42
C ASN A 47 -21.28 -0.91 -9.05
N ARG A 48 -21.58 -0.94 -7.75
CA ARG A 48 -22.95 -1.05 -7.24
C ARG A 48 -23.80 0.13 -7.66
N VAL A 49 -23.29 1.37 -7.52
CA VAL A 49 -24.04 2.57 -7.91
C VAL A 49 -24.23 2.66 -9.43
N ASN A 50 -23.25 2.22 -10.22
CA ASN A 50 -23.44 2.07 -11.67
C ASN A 50 -24.65 1.18 -12.02
N ALA A 51 -24.82 0.06 -11.30
CA ALA A 51 -25.97 -0.81 -11.50
C ALA A 51 -27.29 -0.12 -11.10
N LEU A 52 -27.31 0.59 -9.96
CA LEU A 52 -28.49 1.36 -9.51
C LEU A 52 -28.88 2.44 -10.53
N ILE A 53 -27.92 3.22 -11.04
CA ILE A 53 -28.19 4.24 -12.06
C ILE A 53 -28.80 3.60 -13.31
N LYS A 54 -28.31 2.44 -13.75
CA LYS A 54 -28.85 1.73 -14.92
C LYS A 54 -30.29 1.28 -14.70
N GLU A 55 -30.62 0.79 -13.52
CA GLU A 55 -31.96 0.32 -13.19
C GLU A 55 -32.96 1.46 -12.98
N ASP A 56 -32.56 2.49 -12.25
CA ASP A 56 -33.45 3.55 -11.75
C ASP A 56 -33.31 4.86 -12.52
N ARG A 57 -32.62 4.87 -13.68
CA ARG A 57 -32.30 6.07 -14.44
C ARG A 57 -33.45 7.05 -14.58
N THR A 58 -34.58 6.59 -15.12
CA THR A 58 -35.77 7.43 -15.37
C THR A 58 -36.34 8.04 -14.09
N LYS A 59 -36.22 7.34 -12.96
CA LYS A 59 -36.67 7.82 -11.65
C LYS A 59 -35.71 8.89 -11.13
N LEU A 60 -34.40 8.64 -11.21
CA LEU A 60 -33.37 9.60 -10.82
C LEU A 60 -33.43 10.88 -11.65
N GLU A 61 -33.64 10.80 -12.96
CA GLU A 61 -33.78 12.00 -13.83
C GLU A 61 -34.97 12.90 -13.42
N ARG A 62 -36.02 12.33 -12.83
CA ARG A 62 -37.18 13.08 -12.32
C ARG A 62 -36.97 13.72 -10.95
N SER A 63 -35.88 13.39 -10.26
CA SER A 63 -35.53 14.00 -8.96
C SER A 63 -35.11 15.47 -9.08
N GLY A 64 -34.71 15.90 -10.28
CA GLY A 64 -34.05 17.20 -10.49
C GLY A 64 -32.53 17.15 -10.39
N ILE A 65 -31.92 15.96 -10.22
CA ILE A 65 -30.47 15.77 -10.31
C ILE A 65 -29.92 16.35 -11.63
N GLU A 66 -28.76 17.00 -11.57
CA GLU A 66 -28.08 17.42 -12.78
C GLU A 66 -27.65 16.19 -13.59
N LEU A 67 -28.16 16.07 -14.82
CA LEU A 67 -27.97 14.89 -15.67
C LEU A 67 -26.50 14.51 -15.88
N HIS A 68 -25.60 15.50 -15.85
CA HIS A 68 -24.19 15.27 -16.02
C HIS A 68 -23.59 14.33 -14.96
N TYR A 69 -24.16 14.24 -13.75
CA TYR A 69 -23.74 13.29 -12.72
C TYR A 69 -24.10 11.86 -13.10
N LEU A 70 -25.27 11.63 -13.71
CA LEU A 70 -25.69 10.32 -14.21
C LEU A 70 -24.90 9.93 -15.47
N ASP A 71 -24.77 10.87 -16.41
CA ASP A 71 -24.13 10.63 -17.72
C ASP A 71 -22.64 10.34 -17.60
N SER A 72 -21.96 11.01 -16.66
CA SER A 72 -20.52 10.83 -16.46
C SER A 72 -20.17 9.77 -15.41
N PHE A 73 -21.16 9.18 -14.72
CA PHE A 73 -20.89 8.31 -13.57
C PHE A 73 -20.03 7.10 -13.94
N GLU A 74 -20.36 6.40 -15.03
CA GLU A 74 -19.63 5.21 -15.44
C GLU A 74 -18.16 5.51 -15.75
N GLU A 75 -17.88 6.65 -16.39
CA GLU A 75 -16.52 7.08 -16.67
C GLU A 75 -15.76 7.43 -15.38
N ARG A 76 -16.41 8.17 -14.47
CA ARG A 76 -15.83 8.52 -13.15
C ARG A 76 -15.50 7.26 -12.34
N ALA A 77 -16.41 6.30 -12.31
CA ALA A 77 -16.25 5.03 -11.62
C ALA A 77 -15.12 4.20 -12.23
N GLY A 78 -15.01 4.16 -13.55
CA GLY A 78 -13.93 3.47 -14.24
C GLY A 78 -12.57 4.11 -13.99
N ALA A 79 -12.48 5.44 -14.07
CA ALA A 79 -11.26 6.17 -13.76
C ALA A 79 -10.81 5.96 -12.30
N MET A 80 -11.76 5.98 -11.35
CA MET A 80 -11.50 5.67 -9.95
C MET A 80 -10.97 4.24 -9.76
N SER A 81 -11.58 3.26 -10.43
CA SER A 81 -11.17 1.86 -10.35
C SER A 81 -9.74 1.64 -10.84
N TRP A 82 -9.37 2.31 -11.94
CA TRP A 82 -8.01 2.26 -12.44
C TRP A 82 -7.00 2.93 -11.48
N ALA A 83 -7.33 4.12 -10.97
CA ALA A 83 -6.47 4.81 -10.00
C ALA A 83 -6.28 3.99 -8.70
N ALA A 84 -7.33 3.29 -8.25
CA ALA A 84 -7.25 2.38 -7.12
C ALA A 84 -6.33 1.18 -7.39
N ALA A 85 -6.45 0.57 -8.57
CA ALA A 85 -5.58 -0.55 -8.98
C ALA A 85 -4.11 -0.14 -9.11
N ASP A 86 -3.84 1.04 -9.65
CA ASP A 86 -2.49 1.60 -9.76
C ASP A 86 -1.89 1.84 -8.37
N LEU A 87 -2.64 2.47 -7.45
CA LEU A 87 -2.21 2.66 -6.07
C LEU A 87 -1.91 1.32 -5.36
N VAL A 88 -2.80 0.34 -5.46
CA VAL A 88 -2.61 -0.98 -4.83
C VAL A 88 -1.39 -1.70 -5.41
N THR A 89 -1.14 -1.55 -6.71
CA THR A 89 0.07 -2.09 -7.36
C THR A 89 1.34 -1.54 -6.71
N TYR A 90 1.47 -0.22 -6.58
CA TYR A 90 2.65 0.40 -5.97
C TYR A 90 2.80 0.07 -4.48
N ILE A 91 1.70 0.03 -3.71
CA ILE A 91 1.74 -0.42 -2.30
C ILE A 91 2.29 -1.86 -2.20
N ASN A 92 1.86 -2.74 -3.10
CA ASN A 92 2.31 -4.12 -3.10
C ASN A 92 3.76 -4.25 -3.55
N MET A 93 4.20 -3.47 -4.54
CA MET A 93 5.59 -3.45 -5.00
C MET A 93 6.56 -3.02 -3.89
N GLU A 94 6.21 -1.98 -3.12
CA GLU A 94 7.00 -1.56 -1.97
C GLU A 94 7.04 -2.65 -0.88
N SER A 95 5.88 -3.26 -0.58
CA SER A 95 5.78 -4.33 0.43
C SER A 95 6.59 -5.57 0.06
N THR A 96 6.53 -6.01 -1.20
CA THR A 96 7.29 -7.19 -1.67
C THR A 96 8.79 -6.90 -1.71
N ALA A 97 9.21 -5.74 -2.22
CA ALA A 97 10.62 -5.36 -2.24
C ALA A 97 11.19 -5.29 -0.81
N LYS A 98 10.44 -4.75 0.15
CA LYS A 98 10.84 -4.74 1.57
C LYS A 98 11.01 -6.16 2.13
N LYS A 99 10.09 -7.08 1.83
CA LYS A 99 10.22 -8.48 2.29
C LYS A 99 11.42 -9.18 1.67
N GLU A 100 11.66 -8.98 0.38
CA GLU A 100 12.83 -9.52 -0.31
C GLU A 100 14.12 -8.97 0.30
N TRP A 101 14.14 -7.67 0.61
CA TRP A 101 15.24 -7.02 1.32
C TRP A 101 15.49 -7.69 2.68
N ASP A 102 14.45 -7.80 3.51
CA ASP A 102 14.52 -8.36 4.86
C ASP A 102 14.93 -9.84 4.85
N ALA A 103 14.47 -10.62 3.86
CA ALA A 103 14.84 -12.03 3.68
C ALA A 103 16.32 -12.22 3.30
N LEU A 104 16.93 -11.28 2.57
CA LEU A 104 18.34 -11.33 2.19
C LEU A 104 19.29 -10.80 3.28
N GLN A 105 18.80 -10.00 4.24
CA GLN A 105 19.66 -9.40 5.27
C GLN A 105 20.50 -10.41 6.06
N PRO A 106 19.96 -11.56 6.53
CA PRO A 106 20.76 -12.51 7.30
C PRO A 106 21.97 -13.05 6.53
N GLU A 107 21.79 -13.31 5.22
CA GLU A 107 22.88 -13.75 4.36
C GLU A 107 23.88 -12.60 4.10
N ALA A 108 23.37 -11.43 3.74
CA ALA A 108 24.16 -10.24 3.47
C ALA A 108 25.08 -9.90 4.65
N ASP A 109 24.57 -9.96 5.87
CA ASP A 109 25.34 -9.72 7.10
C ASP A 109 26.44 -10.76 7.33
N VAL A 110 26.21 -12.02 6.99
CA VAL A 110 27.24 -13.06 7.08
C VAL A 110 28.35 -12.82 6.06
N VAL A 111 27.99 -12.57 4.81
CA VAL A 111 28.97 -12.32 3.74
C VAL A 111 29.78 -11.06 4.02
N ARG A 112 29.12 -9.94 4.35
CA ARG A 112 29.79 -8.68 4.69
C ARG A 112 30.76 -8.84 5.85
N ARG A 113 30.33 -9.46 6.96
CA ARG A 113 31.22 -9.69 8.12
C ARG A 113 32.41 -10.57 7.79
N LYS A 114 32.18 -11.69 7.07
CA LYS A 114 33.26 -12.61 6.69
C LYS A 114 34.26 -11.94 5.76
N LEU A 115 33.78 -11.27 4.71
CA LEU A 115 34.63 -10.63 3.72
C LEU A 115 35.42 -9.46 4.32
N LEU A 116 34.80 -8.59 5.12
CA LEU A 116 35.50 -7.51 5.84
C LEU A 116 36.60 -8.07 6.77
N LYS A 117 36.30 -9.13 7.52
CA LYS A 117 37.29 -9.78 8.40
C LYS A 117 38.48 -10.30 7.60
N THR A 118 38.21 -10.93 6.46
CA THR A 118 39.23 -11.46 5.55
C THR A 118 40.08 -10.34 4.94
N LEU A 119 39.45 -9.29 4.39
CA LEU A 119 40.15 -8.13 3.82
C LEU A 119 41.04 -7.44 4.85
N LYS A 120 40.51 -7.22 6.07
CA LYS A 120 41.28 -6.65 7.18
C LYS A 120 42.52 -7.50 7.51
N ARG A 121 42.40 -8.82 7.49
CA ARG A 121 43.54 -9.71 7.74
C ARG A 121 44.54 -9.69 6.60
N ALA A 122 44.07 -9.78 5.35
CA ALA A 122 44.92 -9.78 4.15
C ALA A 122 45.73 -8.48 4.03
N PHE A 123 45.08 -7.34 4.25
CA PHE A 123 45.65 -6.02 3.98
C PHE A 123 46.37 -5.37 5.16
N ARG A 124 46.40 -6.00 6.35
CA ARG A 124 46.96 -5.43 7.60
C ARG A 124 48.36 -4.79 7.54
N LYS A 125 49.18 -5.15 6.54
CA LYS A 125 50.54 -4.62 6.34
C LYS A 125 50.61 -3.53 5.27
N ASN A 126 49.54 -3.33 4.51
CA ASN A 126 49.41 -2.29 3.51
C ASN A 126 48.45 -1.23 4.07
N LYS A 127 49.00 -0.05 4.39
CA LYS A 127 48.25 1.04 5.02
C LYS A 127 47.11 1.53 4.12
N GLU A 128 47.38 1.75 2.84
CA GLU A 128 46.39 2.27 1.89
C GLU A 128 45.19 1.33 1.73
N LEU A 129 45.45 0.02 1.57
CA LEU A 129 44.39 -0.99 1.48
C LEU A 129 43.64 -1.16 2.81
N SER A 130 44.32 -1.02 3.95
CA SER A 130 43.67 -1.04 5.27
C SER A 130 42.74 0.15 5.45
N ASP A 131 43.18 1.35 5.05
CA ASP A 131 42.39 2.58 5.11
C ASP A 131 41.18 2.50 4.15
N ALA A 132 41.32 1.84 2.99
CA ALA A 132 40.19 1.55 2.10
C ALA A 132 39.13 0.64 2.77
N VAL A 133 39.55 -0.40 3.50
CA VAL A 133 38.63 -1.30 4.22
C VAL A 133 37.88 -0.57 5.34
N GLU A 134 38.54 0.31 6.09
CA GLU A 134 37.86 1.07 7.16
C GLU A 134 36.85 2.08 6.56
N ARG A 135 37.16 2.73 5.43
CA ARG A 135 36.19 3.60 4.73
C ARG A 135 34.91 2.88 4.31
N ILE A 136 35.04 1.65 3.82
CA ILE A 136 33.87 0.79 3.47
C ILE A 136 33.03 0.50 4.72
N LYS A 137 33.66 0.35 5.89
CA LYS A 137 32.93 -0.02 7.12
C LYS A 137 32.10 1.13 7.70
N ASP A 138 32.49 2.38 7.46
CA ASP A 138 31.94 3.57 8.12
C ASP A 138 30.62 4.07 7.53
N GLY A 139 30.18 3.54 6.38
CA GLY A 139 28.91 3.87 5.73
C GLY A 139 27.68 3.49 6.58
N LYS A 140 26.57 4.23 6.41
CA LYS A 140 25.29 4.02 7.09
C LYS A 140 24.12 4.03 6.12
N GLY A 141 23.24 3.03 6.26
CA GLY A 141 21.98 2.93 5.52
C GLY A 141 22.06 1.99 4.33
N ASN A 142 20.92 1.79 3.68
CA ASN A 142 20.75 0.74 2.66
C ASN A 142 21.63 0.94 1.43
N LEU A 143 21.78 2.19 0.97
CA LEU A 143 22.63 2.49 -0.19
C LEU A 143 24.11 2.20 0.11
N ASP A 144 24.59 2.63 1.28
CA ASP A 144 25.96 2.36 1.70
C ASP A 144 26.21 0.86 1.83
N GLN A 145 25.29 0.12 2.45
CA GLN A 145 25.39 -1.35 2.53
C GLN A 145 25.49 -2.01 1.15
N VAL A 146 24.71 -1.55 0.16
CA VAL A 146 24.77 -2.05 -1.22
C VAL A 146 26.11 -1.72 -1.88
N LEU A 147 26.63 -0.51 -1.68
CA LEU A 147 27.91 -0.06 -2.23
C LEU A 147 29.11 -0.72 -1.55
N ASP A 148 28.98 -1.13 -0.29
CA ASP A 148 30.00 -1.91 0.41
C ASP A 148 30.27 -3.22 -0.31
N PHE A 149 29.23 -3.94 -0.74
CA PHE A 149 29.38 -5.21 -1.44
C PHE A 149 30.13 -5.06 -2.77
N LEU A 150 29.85 -4.00 -3.53
CA LEU A 150 30.60 -3.68 -4.74
C LEU A 150 32.06 -3.31 -4.44
N SER A 151 32.26 -2.46 -3.43
CA SER A 151 33.58 -1.96 -3.07
C SER A 151 34.47 -3.08 -2.53
N MET A 152 33.92 -3.95 -1.67
CA MET A 152 34.63 -5.12 -1.15
C MET A 152 34.95 -6.12 -2.26
N SER A 153 34.00 -6.43 -3.16
CA SER A 153 34.25 -7.42 -4.21
C SER A 153 35.32 -6.93 -5.18
N LYS A 154 35.27 -5.66 -5.59
CA LYS A 154 36.29 -5.04 -6.44
C LYS A 154 37.66 -5.02 -5.76
N LEU A 155 37.73 -4.53 -4.52
CA LEU A 155 38.98 -4.45 -3.76
C LEU A 155 39.59 -5.85 -3.55
N ALA A 156 38.76 -6.85 -3.29
CA ALA A 156 39.19 -8.22 -3.14
C ALA A 156 39.69 -8.82 -4.45
N GLN A 157 38.98 -8.59 -5.54
CA GLN A 157 39.32 -9.10 -6.87
C GLN A 157 40.66 -8.52 -7.36
N GLU A 158 40.88 -7.23 -7.17
CA GLU A 158 42.12 -6.54 -7.57
C GLU A 158 43.34 -7.00 -6.75
N ASN A 159 43.14 -7.57 -5.57
CA ASN A 159 44.22 -7.96 -4.64
C ASN A 159 44.17 -9.44 -4.26
N LYS A 160 43.68 -10.28 -5.17
CA LYS A 160 43.40 -11.71 -4.95
C LYS A 160 44.59 -12.50 -4.36
N GLU A 161 45.81 -12.23 -4.83
CA GLU A 161 47.03 -12.91 -4.32
C GLU A 161 47.27 -12.66 -2.82
N MET A 162 46.89 -11.50 -2.29
CA MET A 162 47.02 -11.19 -0.86
C MET A 162 46.00 -11.95 -0.02
N LEU A 163 44.84 -12.24 -0.60
CA LEU A 163 43.78 -13.03 0.01
C LEU A 163 44.16 -14.52 0.06
N GLU A 164 44.78 -15.03 -1.00
CA GLU A 164 45.29 -16.41 -1.05
C GLU A 164 46.35 -16.68 0.03
N LYS A 165 47.25 -15.71 0.28
CA LYS A 165 48.28 -15.80 1.35
C LYS A 165 47.71 -15.92 2.76
N VAL A 166 46.44 -15.56 2.97
CA VAL A 166 45.74 -15.73 4.25
C VAL A 166 44.71 -16.84 4.21
N PHE A 167 44.74 -17.69 3.17
CA PHE A 167 43.80 -18.80 2.94
C PHE A 167 42.34 -18.33 2.96
N ALA A 168 42.09 -17.18 2.33
CA ALA A 168 40.75 -16.63 2.21
C ALA A 168 39.83 -17.54 1.38
N ASP A 169 38.56 -17.60 1.77
CA ASP A 169 37.51 -18.14 0.93
C ASP A 169 37.18 -17.14 -0.20
N LEU A 170 37.70 -17.42 -1.40
CA LEU A 170 37.54 -16.57 -2.57
C LEU A 170 36.12 -16.60 -3.15
N SER A 171 35.29 -17.59 -2.78
CA SER A 171 33.88 -17.63 -3.22
C SER A 171 33.07 -16.44 -2.68
N LEU A 172 33.50 -15.85 -1.58
CA LEU A 172 32.89 -14.66 -0.99
C LEU A 172 32.99 -13.43 -1.92
N ILE A 173 33.95 -13.38 -2.84
CA ILE A 173 34.10 -12.28 -3.79
C ILE A 173 32.95 -12.29 -4.79
N GLU A 174 32.70 -13.45 -5.41
CA GLU A 174 31.58 -13.65 -6.34
C GLU A 174 30.25 -13.46 -5.63
N ARG A 175 30.09 -14.05 -4.43
CA ARG A 175 28.85 -13.87 -3.65
C ARG A 175 28.60 -12.42 -3.26
N SER A 176 29.64 -11.64 -2.97
CA SER A 176 29.53 -10.19 -2.71
C SER A 176 29.02 -9.45 -3.94
N SER A 177 29.54 -9.76 -5.13
CA SER A 177 29.07 -9.17 -6.39
C SER A 177 27.61 -9.55 -6.71
N GLU A 178 27.21 -10.79 -6.47
CA GLU A 178 25.81 -11.23 -6.64
C GLU A 178 24.86 -10.52 -5.68
N LEU A 179 25.26 -10.39 -4.41
CA LEU A 179 24.48 -9.67 -3.40
C LEU A 179 24.37 -8.19 -3.74
N HIS A 180 25.43 -7.56 -4.24
CA HIS A 180 25.36 -6.19 -4.75
C HIS A 180 24.31 -6.05 -5.84
N ALA A 181 24.31 -6.93 -6.85
CA ALA A 181 23.34 -6.88 -7.95
C ALA A 181 21.89 -7.06 -7.44
N LYS A 182 21.65 -8.07 -6.60
CA LYS A 182 20.31 -8.36 -6.04
C LYS A 182 19.80 -7.23 -5.15
N LEU A 183 20.62 -6.76 -4.20
CA LEU A 183 20.22 -5.71 -3.27
C LEU A 183 20.10 -4.35 -3.98
N SER A 184 20.87 -4.08 -5.03
CA SER A 184 20.70 -2.88 -5.86
C SER A 184 19.35 -2.86 -6.57
N ASP A 185 18.95 -3.98 -7.17
CA ASP A 185 17.64 -4.12 -7.82
C ASP A 185 16.50 -3.91 -6.80
N ILE A 186 16.55 -4.59 -5.66
CA ILE A 186 15.55 -4.45 -4.59
C ILE A 186 15.50 -3.01 -4.08
N LEU A 187 16.66 -2.40 -3.80
CA LEU A 187 16.73 -1.02 -3.34
C LEU A 187 16.18 -0.05 -4.38
N SER A 188 16.41 -0.29 -5.68
CA SER A 188 15.83 0.52 -6.74
C SER A 188 14.31 0.44 -6.76
N ARG A 189 13.73 -0.75 -6.52
CA ARG A 189 12.28 -0.94 -6.36
C ARG A 189 11.77 -0.28 -5.08
N MET A 190 12.56 -0.20 -4.02
CA MET A 190 12.19 0.52 -2.80
C MET A 190 12.34 2.05 -2.92
N VAL A 191 13.25 2.58 -3.74
CA VAL A 191 13.62 4.02 -3.82
C VAL A 191 13.02 4.74 -5.03
N THR A 192 12.77 4.03 -6.14
CA THR A 192 12.10 4.59 -7.33
C THR A 192 10.58 4.67 -7.12
N ASP A 193 10.05 3.85 -6.21
CA ASP A 193 8.62 3.75 -5.94
C ASP A 193 8.03 4.89 -5.07
N PRO A 194 8.68 5.46 -4.04
CA PRO A 194 8.09 6.52 -3.20
C PRO A 194 7.49 7.69 -3.98
N LYS A 195 8.18 8.19 -5.02
CA LYS A 195 7.63 9.26 -5.87
C LYS A 195 6.44 8.79 -6.71
N LYS A 196 6.46 7.55 -7.20
CA LYS A 196 5.37 6.97 -8.00
C LYS A 196 4.19 6.60 -7.13
N LEU A 197 4.42 6.00 -5.96
CA LEU A 197 3.44 5.75 -4.93
C LEU A 197 2.78 7.04 -4.46
N ASP A 198 3.55 8.10 -4.18
CA ASP A 198 2.99 9.39 -3.77
C ASP A 198 2.17 10.03 -4.91
N GLN A 199 2.65 9.94 -6.15
CA GLN A 199 1.87 10.37 -7.33
C GLN A 199 0.58 9.56 -7.47
N ALA A 200 0.64 8.23 -7.35
CA ALA A 200 -0.51 7.33 -7.42
C ALA A 200 -1.51 7.62 -6.29
N LYS A 201 -1.04 7.87 -5.07
CA LYS A 201 -1.88 8.29 -3.93
C LYS A 201 -2.61 9.60 -4.25
N VAL A 202 -1.88 10.61 -4.73
CA VAL A 202 -2.46 11.92 -5.05
C VAL A 202 -3.50 11.80 -6.16
N ILE A 203 -3.19 11.06 -7.25
CA ILE A 203 -4.14 10.82 -8.33
C ILE A 203 -5.36 10.06 -7.82
N PHE A 204 -5.18 9.04 -6.99
CA PHE A 204 -6.25 8.29 -6.35
C PHE A 204 -7.16 9.18 -5.49
N TYR A 205 -6.61 10.09 -4.68
CA TYR A 205 -7.40 11.03 -3.88
C TYR A 205 -8.20 12.02 -4.74
N LYS A 206 -7.60 12.50 -5.83
CA LYS A 206 -8.28 13.38 -6.79
C LYS A 206 -9.38 12.63 -7.55
N ALA A 207 -9.12 11.40 -7.98
CA ALA A 207 -10.12 10.54 -8.62
C ALA A 207 -11.28 10.23 -7.66
N TRP A 208 -10.96 9.98 -6.38
CA TRP A 208 -11.97 9.79 -5.33
C TRP A 208 -12.82 11.04 -5.17
N THR A 209 -12.20 12.21 -5.08
CA THR A 209 -12.92 13.50 -4.96
C THR A 209 -13.90 13.66 -6.13
N TYR A 210 -13.43 13.40 -7.35
CA TYR A 210 -14.24 13.52 -8.56
C TYR A 210 -15.40 12.50 -8.61
N LEU A 211 -15.18 11.25 -8.20
CA LEU A 211 -16.26 10.26 -8.11
C LEU A 211 -17.23 10.58 -6.97
N ASN A 212 -16.71 10.99 -5.81
CA ASN A 212 -17.47 11.22 -4.58
C ASN A 212 -18.46 12.38 -4.73
N GLU A 213 -18.15 13.39 -5.54
CA GLU A 213 -19.12 14.40 -5.97
C GLU A 213 -20.36 13.74 -6.59
N ALA A 214 -20.17 12.90 -7.62
CA ALA A 214 -21.30 12.24 -8.30
C ALA A 214 -22.00 11.20 -7.40
N LEU A 215 -21.27 10.49 -6.54
CA LEU A 215 -21.85 9.55 -5.57
C LEU A 215 -22.84 10.25 -4.63
N LYS A 216 -22.46 11.39 -4.07
CA LYS A 216 -23.34 12.15 -3.14
C LYS A 216 -24.63 12.57 -3.81
N GLU A 217 -24.53 13.13 -5.01
CA GLU A 217 -25.69 13.57 -5.81
C GLU A 217 -26.62 12.41 -6.15
N VAL A 218 -26.07 11.26 -6.55
CA VAL A 218 -26.86 10.06 -6.85
C VAL A 218 -27.52 9.49 -5.60
N TYR A 219 -26.84 9.50 -4.46
CA TYR A 219 -27.40 9.06 -3.19
C TYR A 219 -28.53 9.97 -2.72
N GLU A 220 -28.34 11.28 -2.77
CA GLU A 220 -29.38 12.25 -2.40
C GLU A 220 -30.59 12.14 -3.32
N ALA A 221 -30.38 12.07 -4.64
CA ALA A 221 -31.45 11.89 -5.61
C ALA A 221 -32.23 10.59 -5.41
N GLY A 222 -31.55 9.48 -5.14
CA GLY A 222 -32.22 8.21 -4.87
C GLY A 222 -33.00 8.22 -3.56
N GLN A 223 -32.42 8.75 -2.48
CA GLN A 223 -33.13 8.90 -1.19
C GLN A 223 -34.35 9.82 -1.29
N TYR A 224 -34.33 10.80 -2.20
CA TYR A 224 -35.47 11.68 -2.45
C TYR A 224 -36.58 10.98 -3.27
N VAL A 225 -36.22 10.16 -4.25
CA VAL A 225 -37.20 9.52 -5.15
C VAL A 225 -37.86 8.28 -4.55
N PHE A 226 -37.19 7.60 -3.62
CA PHE A 226 -37.71 6.43 -2.93
C PHE A 226 -38.07 6.80 -1.50
N ASP A 227 -39.32 6.59 -1.09
CA ASP A 227 -39.77 6.82 0.28
C ASP A 227 -39.04 5.89 1.28
N GLU A 228 -38.99 6.27 2.56
CA GLU A 228 -38.25 5.52 3.59
C GLU A 228 -38.73 4.07 3.79
N ASP A 229 -40.00 3.78 3.48
CA ASP A 229 -40.59 2.44 3.53
C ASP A 229 -40.32 1.60 2.26
N ASP A 230 -39.85 2.22 1.17
CA ASP A 230 -39.40 1.50 -0.02
C ASP A 230 -38.03 0.85 0.26
N PRO A 231 -37.88 -0.48 0.08
CA PRO A 231 -36.59 -1.15 0.25
C PRO A 231 -35.47 -0.57 -0.62
N ARG A 232 -35.79 0.08 -1.76
CA ARG A 232 -34.81 0.75 -2.62
C ARG A 232 -34.18 1.98 -1.96
N HIS A 233 -34.86 2.67 -1.04
CA HIS A 233 -34.29 3.83 -0.35
C HIS A 233 -32.98 3.46 0.35
N GLY A 234 -32.94 2.29 0.99
CA GLY A 234 -31.74 1.74 1.64
C GLY A 234 -30.55 1.49 0.71
N PHE A 235 -30.80 1.31 -0.59
CA PHE A 235 -29.72 1.11 -1.58
C PHE A 235 -28.99 2.40 -1.91
N TYR A 236 -29.55 3.56 -1.61
CA TYR A 236 -28.91 4.86 -1.85
C TYR A 236 -28.12 5.39 -0.64
N TYR A 237 -27.69 4.47 0.23
CA TYR A 237 -26.67 4.73 1.24
C TYR A 237 -25.34 4.09 0.85
N SER A 238 -24.27 4.57 1.48
CA SER A 238 -22.98 3.91 1.40
C SER A 238 -22.99 2.59 2.16
N ASP A 239 -22.82 1.47 1.44
CA ASP A 239 -22.85 0.13 2.04
C ASP A 239 -21.72 -0.05 3.06
N TYR A 240 -20.55 0.53 2.77
CA TYR A 240 -19.41 0.53 3.69
C TYR A 240 -19.77 1.16 5.05
N TYR A 241 -20.29 2.39 5.04
CA TYR A 241 -20.62 3.09 6.29
C TYR A 241 -21.83 2.47 7.01
N VAL A 242 -22.82 1.94 6.29
CA VAL A 242 -23.94 1.21 6.89
C VAL A 242 -23.46 -0.03 7.63
N ARG A 243 -22.59 -0.84 7.01
CA ARG A 243 -22.00 -2.03 7.64
C ARG A 243 -21.12 -1.66 8.84
N LEU A 244 -20.32 -0.60 8.73
CA LEU A 244 -19.48 -0.11 9.83
C LEU A 244 -20.34 0.35 11.02
N GLY A 245 -21.43 1.07 10.78
CA GLY A 245 -22.37 1.50 11.81
C GLY A 245 -23.05 0.31 12.52
N LYS A 246 -23.51 -0.69 11.75
CA LYS A 246 -24.09 -1.93 12.31
C LYS A 246 -23.09 -2.69 13.18
N ALA A 247 -21.84 -2.79 12.75
CA ALA A 247 -20.77 -3.44 13.52
C ALA A 247 -20.50 -2.69 14.84
N GLY A 248 -20.42 -1.35 14.79
CA GLY A 248 -20.23 -0.52 15.98
C GLY A 248 -21.40 -0.65 16.98
N ALA A 249 -22.65 -0.63 16.49
CA ALA A 249 -23.83 -0.82 17.33
C ALA A 249 -23.84 -2.21 18.00
N LYS A 250 -23.45 -3.27 17.27
CA LYS A 250 -23.33 -4.62 17.82
C LYS A 250 -22.24 -4.70 18.90
N ALA A 251 -21.08 -4.08 18.67
CA ALA A 251 -19.99 -4.05 19.65
C ALA A 251 -20.43 -3.35 20.95
N LYS A 252 -21.14 -2.22 20.85
CA LYS A 252 -21.68 -1.51 22.01
C LYS A 252 -22.72 -2.33 22.77
N ARG A 253 -23.64 -3.01 22.08
CA ARG A 253 -24.61 -3.92 22.72
C ARG A 253 -23.89 -5.03 23.49
N ASN A 254 -22.89 -5.67 22.89
CA ASN A 254 -22.12 -6.72 23.54
C ASN A 254 -21.36 -6.22 24.77
N GLN A 255 -20.78 -5.02 24.72
CA GLN A 255 -20.13 -4.40 25.87
C GLN A 255 -21.11 -4.09 26.99
N ASN A 256 -22.29 -3.54 26.67
CA ASN A 256 -23.33 -3.26 27.66
C ASN A 256 -23.80 -4.55 28.33
N SER A 257 -24.09 -5.60 27.57
CA SER A 257 -24.49 -6.91 28.12
C SER A 257 -23.38 -7.56 28.96
N ALA A 258 -22.12 -7.39 28.58
CA ALA A 258 -20.99 -7.88 29.37
C ALA A 258 -20.85 -7.11 30.71
N ASN A 259 -21.06 -5.79 30.69
CA ASN A 259 -21.03 -4.97 31.90
C ASN A 259 -22.21 -5.28 32.84
N GLU A 260 -23.42 -5.46 32.29
CA GLU A 260 -24.61 -5.89 33.06
C GLU A 260 -24.41 -7.28 33.69
N ALA A 261 -23.80 -8.23 32.96
CA ALA A 261 -23.47 -9.55 33.50
C ALA A 261 -22.44 -9.49 34.64
N LEU A 262 -21.45 -8.59 34.53
CA LEU A 262 -20.45 -8.33 35.57
C LEU A 262 -21.07 -7.69 36.82
N GLU A 263 -22.00 -6.74 36.66
CA GLU A 263 -22.72 -6.13 37.78
C GLU A 263 -23.64 -7.13 38.50
N ASN A 264 -24.35 -7.98 37.75
CA ASN A 264 -25.22 -9.00 38.34
C ASN A 264 -24.42 -10.07 39.07
N SER A 265 -23.28 -10.52 38.51
CA SER A 265 -22.38 -11.46 39.20
C SER A 265 -21.82 -10.89 40.50
N LYS A 266 -21.49 -9.59 40.57
CA LYS A 266 -21.05 -8.95 41.81
C LYS A 266 -22.14 -8.93 42.88
N LYS A 267 -23.38 -8.62 42.49
CA LYS A 267 -24.54 -8.64 43.41
C LYS A 267 -24.84 -10.04 43.94
N ASP A 268 -24.76 -11.06 43.08
CA ASP A 268 -24.97 -12.45 43.51
C ASP A 268 -23.87 -12.92 44.49
N THR A 269 -22.65 -12.40 44.37
CA THR A 269 -21.55 -12.73 45.30
C THR A 269 -21.70 -12.02 46.66
N GLU A 270 -22.31 -10.83 46.69
CA GLU A 270 -22.60 -10.09 47.95
C GLU A 270 -23.78 -10.70 48.72
N VAL A 271 -24.77 -11.31 48.04
CA VAL A 271 -25.95 -11.93 48.69
C VAL A 271 -25.64 -13.30 49.30
N VAL A 272 -24.64 -14.04 48.78
CA VAL A 272 -24.24 -15.36 49.32
C VAL A 272 -23.25 -15.24 50.49
N GLY A 273 -22.68 -14.04 50.71
CA GLY A 273 -21.71 -13.75 51.77
C GLY A 273 -22.30 -13.09 53.03
N ALA A 274 -23.63 -12.95 53.13
CA ALA A 274 -24.35 -12.41 54.28
C ALA A 274 -25.22 -13.49 54.94
#